data_AF-A0A9W7XUB8-F1
#
_entry.id   AF-A0A9W7XUB8-F1
#
_cell.length_a   1.000
_cell.length_b   1.000
_cell.length_c   1.000
_cell.angle_alpha   90.00
_cell.angle_beta   90.00
_cell.angle_gamma   90.00
#
_symmetry.space_group_name_H-M   'P 1'
#
loop_
_entity.id
_entity.type
_entity.pdbx_description
1 polymer ?
#
loop_
_entity_poly.entity_id
_entity_poly.type
_entity_poly.pdbx_seq_one_letter_code
_entity_poly.pdbx_strand_id
1 'polypeptide(L)'
;MTLPNISSEKDLYNAVRGIFRFVADTVSEHYGANVNTSGIAMPRNPRKIVACNKQDFQPADSDDATRIDIGIYSADLTKGELKDKIDYCDMLLIVEAKKSDCGGNNDGVRVEALEQLCRYTRQIYRKQPWRRFAWGMTVCGSKVHVYIFGHDRIFESPMIDLRAGDDRSKLIRLLASWAFCPRSVFGYDKTISHIGALDCFTFFADGLDELIYAPGTIRTSDNLFGRHTVCYHARAVPSNAVHEFTKSDLHPKHLDLFVKDAWAFSERSSGDGSNDEISFLKMINEKFAGDEDMAGKYPLLRAGY
;
A
#
# COMPACT_ATOMS: atom_id res chain seq x y z
N MET A 1 -23.04 -2.43 -18.85
CA MET A 1 -21.93 -3.37 -19.12
C MET A 1 -22.42 -4.78 -18.85
N THR A 2 -22.58 -5.59 -19.90
CA THR A 2 -22.81 -7.03 -19.81
C THR A 2 -21.46 -7.74 -19.77
N LEU A 3 -21.32 -8.78 -18.94
CA LEU A 3 -20.08 -9.56 -18.92
C LEU A 3 -19.91 -10.32 -20.24
N PRO A 4 -18.71 -10.32 -20.84
CA PRO A 4 -18.42 -11.16 -22.00
C PRO A 4 -18.54 -12.64 -21.64
N ASN A 5 -18.74 -13.50 -22.63
CA ASN A 5 -18.72 -14.94 -22.41
C ASN A 5 -17.29 -15.37 -22.03
N ILE A 6 -17.09 -15.83 -20.79
CA ILE A 6 -15.77 -16.15 -20.25
C ILE A 6 -15.46 -17.62 -20.57
N SER A 7 -14.73 -17.84 -21.65
CA SER A 7 -14.36 -19.19 -22.11
C SER A 7 -12.98 -19.63 -21.63
N SER A 8 -12.08 -18.66 -21.41
CA SER A 8 -10.69 -18.83 -20.97
C SER A 8 -10.31 -17.86 -19.85
N GLU A 9 -9.21 -18.14 -19.14
CA GLU A 9 -8.62 -17.20 -18.17
C GLU A 9 -8.20 -15.88 -18.81
N LYS A 10 -7.73 -15.92 -20.06
CA LYS A 10 -7.42 -14.71 -20.83
C LYS A 10 -8.65 -13.82 -21.03
N ASP A 11 -9.82 -14.42 -21.27
CA ASP A 11 -11.08 -13.65 -21.36
C ASP A 11 -11.43 -13.00 -20.02
N LEU A 12 -11.18 -13.72 -18.92
CA LEU A 12 -11.38 -13.20 -17.57
C LEU A 12 -10.45 -12.00 -17.30
N TYR A 13 -9.16 -12.12 -17.63
CA TYR A 13 -8.20 -11.02 -17.46
C TYR A 13 -8.60 -9.79 -18.27
N ASN A 14 -9.02 -9.99 -19.52
CA ASN A 14 -9.52 -8.91 -20.37
C ASN A 14 -10.79 -8.26 -19.80
N ALA A 15 -11.70 -9.05 -19.25
CA ALA A 15 -12.92 -8.54 -18.63
C ALA A 15 -12.61 -7.68 -17.39
N VAL A 16 -11.73 -8.16 -16.50
CA VAL A 16 -11.28 -7.42 -15.32
C VAL A 16 -10.61 -6.11 -15.75
N ARG A 17 -9.64 -6.16 -16.67
CA ARG A 17 -9.00 -4.96 -17.21
C ARG A 17 -9.99 -3.99 -17.83
N GLY A 18 -10.98 -4.50 -18.56
CA GLY A 18 -12.05 -3.71 -19.17
C GLY A 18 -12.88 -2.94 -18.14
N ILE A 19 -13.21 -3.57 -17.00
CA ILE A 19 -13.94 -2.91 -15.90
C ILE A 19 -13.10 -1.78 -15.29
N PHE A 20 -11.83 -2.04 -14.95
CA PHE A 20 -10.93 -1.01 -14.41
C PHE A 20 -10.77 0.16 -15.39
N ARG A 21 -10.55 -0.13 -16.67
CA ARG A 21 -10.42 0.89 -17.72
C ARG A 21 -11.69 1.71 -17.88
N PHE A 22 -12.85 1.06 -17.96
CA PHE A 22 -14.14 1.73 -18.06
C PHE A 22 -14.37 2.71 -16.91
N VAL A 23 -14.16 2.28 -15.67
CA VAL A 23 -14.35 3.17 -14.51
C VAL A 23 -13.32 4.31 -14.52
N ALA A 24 -12.06 4.01 -14.81
CA ALA A 24 -10.99 5.00 -14.88
C ALA A 24 -11.27 6.09 -15.93
N ASP A 25 -11.67 5.70 -17.14
CA ASP A 25 -12.00 6.64 -18.22
C ASP A 25 -13.25 7.47 -17.86
N THR A 26 -14.29 6.83 -17.31
CA THR A 26 -15.52 7.52 -16.86
C THR A 26 -15.22 8.57 -15.77
N VAL A 27 -14.38 8.23 -14.79
CA VAL A 27 -13.99 9.17 -13.72
C VAL A 27 -13.20 10.35 -14.29
N SER A 28 -12.25 10.09 -15.21
CA SER A 28 -11.47 11.14 -15.86
C SER A 28 -12.35 12.10 -16.68
N GLU A 29 -13.29 11.57 -17.46
CA GLU A 29 -14.24 12.37 -18.24
C GLU A 29 -15.10 13.26 -17.35
N HIS A 30 -15.69 12.69 -16.28
CA HIS A 30 -16.53 13.45 -15.35
C HIS A 30 -15.73 14.50 -14.57
N TYR A 31 -14.49 14.21 -14.17
CA TYR A 31 -13.65 15.18 -13.49
C TYR A 31 -13.25 16.32 -14.42
N GLY A 32 -12.80 16.01 -15.64
CA GLY A 32 -12.40 17.01 -16.63
C GLY A 32 -13.53 17.97 -17.04
N ALA A 33 -14.77 17.46 -17.12
CA ALA A 33 -15.95 18.27 -17.43
C ALA A 33 -16.34 19.22 -16.28
N ASN A 34 -16.17 18.82 -15.02
CA ASN A 34 -16.69 19.53 -13.85
C ASN A 34 -15.71 20.56 -13.24
N VAL A 35 -14.40 20.38 -13.40
CA VAL A 35 -13.39 21.38 -13.00
C VAL A 35 -13.61 22.73 -13.70
N ASN A 36 -14.19 22.71 -14.90
CA ASN A 36 -14.44 23.91 -15.70
C ASN A 36 -15.80 24.58 -15.42
N THR A 37 -16.70 23.97 -14.65
CA THR A 37 -18.11 24.40 -14.59
C THR A 37 -18.66 24.64 -13.18
N SER A 38 -18.03 24.09 -12.14
CA SER A 38 -18.60 24.15 -10.79
C SER A 38 -17.55 24.64 -9.80
N GLY A 39 -17.70 25.88 -9.30
CA GLY A 39 -16.86 26.50 -8.26
C GLY A 39 -16.89 25.79 -6.89
N ILE A 40 -17.19 24.49 -6.88
CA ILE A 40 -17.14 23.59 -5.73
C ILE A 40 -15.72 23.03 -5.67
N ALA A 41 -15.06 23.19 -4.54
CA ALA A 41 -13.73 22.62 -4.29
C ALA A 41 -13.80 21.09 -4.28
N MET A 42 -13.60 20.47 -5.45
CA MET A 42 -13.41 19.03 -5.58
C MET A 42 -12.10 18.61 -4.89
N PRO A 43 -12.00 17.36 -4.38
CA PRO A 43 -10.76 16.86 -3.80
C PRO A 43 -9.60 17.03 -4.79
N ARG A 44 -8.48 17.57 -4.30
CA ARG A 44 -7.30 17.89 -5.12
C ARG A 44 -6.78 16.62 -5.79
N ASN A 45 -6.91 16.57 -7.13
CA ASN A 45 -6.32 15.60 -8.06
C ASN A 45 -6.75 14.14 -7.86
N PRO A 46 -7.84 13.68 -8.52
CA PRO A 46 -8.13 12.26 -8.57
C PRO A 46 -7.01 11.50 -9.29
N ARG A 47 -6.93 10.20 -9.04
CA ARG A 47 -5.97 9.32 -9.70
C ARG A 47 -6.65 8.35 -10.64
N LYS A 48 -5.97 7.98 -11.71
CA LYS A 48 -6.44 6.95 -12.62
C LYS A 48 -6.03 5.58 -12.07
N ILE A 49 -7.00 4.79 -11.59
CA ILE A 49 -6.76 3.42 -11.10
C ILE A 49 -6.86 2.48 -12.29
N VAL A 50 -5.74 1.91 -12.72
CA VAL A 50 -5.68 1.12 -13.96
C VAL A 50 -4.92 -0.18 -13.78
N ALA A 51 -5.28 -1.18 -14.57
CA ALA A 51 -4.55 -2.42 -14.68
C ALA A 51 -3.39 -2.30 -15.69
N CYS A 52 -2.25 -2.94 -15.42
CA CYS A 52 -1.15 -3.07 -16.38
C CYS A 52 -1.58 -3.85 -17.64
N ASN A 53 -0.83 -3.69 -18.75
CA ASN A 53 -1.21 -4.38 -19.99
C ASN A 53 -0.87 -5.86 -20.01
N LYS A 54 0.22 -6.24 -19.35
CA LYS A 54 0.67 -7.62 -19.28
C LYS A 54 -0.10 -8.35 -18.18
N GLN A 55 -0.50 -9.56 -18.52
CA GLN A 55 -1.10 -10.54 -17.62
C GLN A 55 -0.08 -11.64 -17.34
N ASP A 56 -0.23 -12.34 -16.22
CA ASP A 56 0.61 -13.47 -15.83
C ASP A 56 2.10 -13.13 -16.04
N PHE A 57 2.66 -12.32 -15.14
CA PHE A 57 4.04 -11.89 -15.26
C PHE A 57 4.74 -11.82 -13.91
N GLN A 58 6.06 -12.00 -13.95
CA GLN A 58 6.92 -11.81 -12.78
C GLN A 58 7.36 -10.34 -12.75
N PRO A 59 7.05 -9.59 -11.66
CA PRO A 59 7.62 -8.26 -11.41
C PRO A 59 9.14 -8.30 -11.37
N ALA A 60 9.83 -7.28 -11.86
CA ALA A 60 11.29 -7.27 -11.93
C ALA A 60 11.93 -7.15 -10.54
N ASP A 61 11.21 -6.57 -9.59
CA ASP A 61 11.60 -6.48 -8.20
C ASP A 61 11.15 -7.68 -7.35
N SER A 62 10.64 -8.77 -7.94
CA SER A 62 10.31 -9.99 -7.18
C SER A 62 11.54 -10.62 -6.53
N ASP A 63 11.40 -11.19 -5.34
CA ASP A 63 12.45 -12.01 -4.69
C ASP A 63 12.34 -13.52 -4.98
N ASP A 64 11.29 -13.91 -5.72
CA ASP A 64 10.99 -15.29 -6.08
C ASP A 64 10.48 -15.40 -7.52
N ALA A 65 10.19 -16.62 -7.98
CA ALA A 65 9.68 -16.91 -9.31
C ALA A 65 8.15 -16.74 -9.44
N THR A 66 7.48 -16.11 -8.47
CA THR A 66 6.03 -15.93 -8.53
C THR A 66 5.63 -15.00 -9.67
N ARG A 67 4.51 -15.33 -10.28
CA ARG A 67 3.90 -14.55 -11.37
C ARG A 67 2.53 -14.12 -10.88
N ILE A 68 2.24 -12.84 -11.05
CA ILE A 68 0.94 -12.28 -10.71
C ILE A 68 0.06 -12.24 -11.96
N ASP A 69 -1.25 -12.42 -11.78
CA ASP A 69 -2.17 -12.33 -12.90
C ASP A 69 -2.33 -10.89 -13.38
N ILE A 70 -2.69 -9.97 -12.48
CA ILE A 70 -2.95 -8.56 -12.83
C ILE A 70 -2.46 -7.64 -11.72
N GLY A 71 -1.60 -6.70 -12.08
CA GLY A 71 -1.19 -5.59 -11.22
C GLY A 71 -2.02 -4.33 -11.49
N ILE A 72 -2.52 -3.69 -10.42
CA ILE A 72 -3.23 -2.41 -10.51
C ILE A 72 -2.32 -1.32 -9.97
N TYR A 73 -2.26 -0.18 -10.65
CA TYR A 73 -1.44 0.97 -10.24
C TYR A 73 -2.18 2.29 -10.42
N SER A 74 -1.62 3.34 -9.82
CA SER A 74 -2.05 4.71 -10.01
C SER A 74 -1.34 5.31 -11.23
N ALA A 75 -2.07 5.61 -12.30
CA ALA A 75 -1.56 6.40 -13.40
C ALA A 75 -1.88 7.89 -13.21
N ASP A 76 -1.01 8.74 -13.74
CA ASP A 76 -1.28 10.17 -13.90
C ASP A 76 -2.44 10.35 -14.90
N LEU A 77 -3.40 11.23 -14.57
CA LEU A 77 -4.55 11.53 -15.42
C LEU A 77 -4.14 12.04 -16.81
N THR A 78 -2.96 12.62 -16.93
CA THR A 78 -2.46 13.29 -18.14
C THR A 78 -1.59 12.40 -19.03
N LYS A 79 -1.13 11.24 -18.54
CA LYS A 79 -0.25 10.33 -19.30
C LYS A 79 -1.07 9.20 -19.91
N GLY A 80 -1.16 9.19 -21.25
CA GLY A 80 -2.08 8.33 -22.00
C GLY A 80 -1.68 6.85 -22.13
N GLU A 81 -0.41 6.50 -21.91
CA GLU A 81 0.07 5.13 -22.12
C GLU A 81 0.01 4.29 -20.84
N LEU A 82 -0.67 3.14 -20.93
CA LEU A 82 -0.67 2.14 -19.88
C LEU A 82 0.71 1.46 -19.82
N LYS A 83 1.24 1.28 -18.62
CA LYS A 83 2.47 0.52 -18.39
C LYS A 83 2.23 -0.93 -18.80
N ASP A 84 3.16 -1.50 -19.56
CA ASP A 84 3.07 -2.90 -19.97
C ASP A 84 3.22 -3.84 -18.78
N LYS A 85 4.28 -3.67 -18.00
CA LYS A 85 4.49 -4.36 -16.72
C LYS A 85 4.78 -3.33 -15.64
N ILE A 86 4.52 -3.71 -14.39
CA ILE A 86 4.78 -2.89 -13.21
C ILE A 86 5.47 -3.72 -12.15
N ASP A 87 6.25 -3.06 -11.30
CA ASP A 87 6.94 -3.72 -10.18
C ASP A 87 6.07 -3.71 -8.92
N TYR A 88 6.36 -4.56 -7.94
CA TYR A 88 5.62 -4.57 -6.69
C TYR A 88 5.64 -3.19 -6.02
N CYS A 89 6.72 -2.41 -6.15
CA CYS A 89 6.78 -1.05 -5.62
C CYS A 89 5.75 -0.07 -6.25
N ASP A 90 5.32 -0.31 -7.50
CA ASP A 90 4.35 0.51 -8.24
C ASP A 90 2.89 0.16 -7.91
N MET A 91 2.63 -1.06 -7.43
CA MET A 91 1.29 -1.62 -7.31
C MET A 91 0.48 -0.99 -6.18
N LEU A 92 -0.76 -0.59 -6.48
CA LEU A 92 -1.75 -0.22 -5.46
C LEU A 92 -2.43 -1.45 -4.85
N LEU A 93 -2.75 -2.43 -5.68
CA LEU A 93 -3.32 -3.72 -5.27
C LEU A 93 -3.06 -4.77 -6.35
N ILE A 94 -3.20 -6.03 -5.98
CA ILE A 94 -2.99 -7.18 -6.86
C ILE A 94 -4.32 -7.89 -7.06
N VAL A 95 -4.59 -8.33 -8.27
CA VAL A 95 -5.75 -9.16 -8.59
C VAL A 95 -5.28 -10.55 -8.99
N GLU A 96 -5.83 -11.55 -8.34
CA GLU A 96 -5.66 -12.96 -8.69
C GLU A 96 -6.96 -13.48 -9.32
N ALA A 97 -6.87 -14.03 -10.52
CA ALA A 97 -8.03 -14.35 -11.33
C ALA A 97 -8.02 -15.81 -11.76
N LYS A 98 -8.95 -16.59 -11.20
CA LYS A 98 -9.11 -18.01 -11.52
C LYS A 98 -10.36 -18.24 -12.33
N LYS A 99 -10.26 -19.10 -13.34
CA LYS A 99 -11.47 -19.64 -13.97
C LYS A 99 -12.22 -20.49 -12.92
N SER A 100 -13.53 -20.29 -12.82
CA SER A 100 -14.38 -21.15 -11.99
C SER A 100 -15.42 -21.83 -12.87
N ASP A 101 -15.65 -23.12 -12.68
CA ASP A 101 -16.69 -23.83 -13.42
C ASP A 101 -18.09 -23.33 -13.02
N CYS A 102 -18.93 -23.16 -14.04
CA CYS A 102 -20.31 -22.73 -13.89
C CYS A 102 -21.14 -23.87 -13.28
N GLY A 103 -21.24 -23.94 -11.94
CA GLY A 103 -22.21 -24.82 -11.26
C GLY A 103 -21.76 -25.53 -9.99
N GLY A 104 -20.50 -25.37 -9.56
CA GLY A 104 -19.97 -26.03 -8.36
C GLY A 104 -19.87 -25.15 -7.10
N ASN A 105 -19.57 -25.79 -5.96
CA ASN A 105 -19.15 -25.08 -4.75
C ASN A 105 -17.72 -24.53 -4.98
N ASN A 106 -17.62 -23.28 -5.42
CA ASN A 106 -16.38 -22.63 -5.86
C ASN A 106 -15.46 -22.19 -4.71
N ASP A 107 -15.70 -22.64 -3.49
CA ASP A 107 -14.89 -22.27 -2.33
C ASP A 107 -13.44 -22.75 -2.45
N GLY A 108 -13.19 -23.93 -3.05
CA GLY A 108 -11.82 -24.42 -3.28
C GLY A 108 -11.01 -23.48 -4.18
N VAL A 109 -11.58 -23.10 -5.34
CA VAL A 109 -10.93 -22.18 -6.29
C VAL A 109 -10.69 -20.80 -5.66
N ARG A 110 -11.63 -20.32 -4.84
CA ARG A 110 -11.46 -19.07 -4.09
C ARG A 110 -10.31 -19.16 -3.10
N VAL A 111 -10.22 -20.25 -2.34
CA VAL A 111 -9.15 -20.47 -1.36
C VAL A 111 -7.80 -20.53 -2.07
N GLU A 112 -7.69 -21.23 -3.19
CA GLU A 112 -6.47 -21.27 -4.01
C GLU A 112 -6.07 -19.87 -4.51
N ALA A 113 -7.03 -19.07 -4.99
CA ALA A 113 -6.78 -17.69 -5.42
C ALA A 113 -6.31 -16.82 -4.23
N LEU A 114 -6.91 -16.98 -3.06
CA LEU A 114 -6.52 -16.25 -1.86
C LEU A 114 -5.12 -16.65 -1.37
N GLU A 115 -4.76 -17.94 -1.42
CA GLU A 115 -3.42 -18.42 -1.08
C GLU A 115 -2.34 -17.80 -1.98
N GLN A 116 -2.62 -17.67 -3.27
CA GLN A 116 -1.71 -17.00 -4.21
C GLN A 116 -1.60 -15.50 -3.89
N LEU A 117 -2.74 -14.86 -3.63
CA LEU A 117 -2.78 -13.44 -3.24
C LEU A 117 -2.01 -13.16 -1.93
N CYS A 118 -2.05 -14.07 -0.96
CA CYS A 118 -1.24 -14.03 0.26
C CYS A 118 0.26 -14.00 -0.06
N ARG A 119 0.72 -14.82 -1.01
CA ARG A 119 2.15 -14.86 -1.43
C ARG A 119 2.57 -13.56 -2.09
N TYR A 120 1.75 -13.01 -2.97
CA TYR A 120 2.07 -11.73 -3.63
C TYR A 120 2.07 -10.57 -2.65
N THR A 121 1.19 -10.60 -1.66
CA THR A 121 1.09 -9.53 -0.65
C THR A 121 2.33 -9.43 0.23
N ARG A 122 3.00 -10.55 0.53
CA ARG A 122 4.33 -10.55 1.17
C ARG A 122 5.32 -9.66 0.41
N GLN A 123 5.32 -9.73 -0.92
CA GLN A 123 6.21 -8.92 -1.76
C GLN A 123 5.85 -7.43 -1.71
N ILE A 124 4.56 -7.09 -1.62
CA ILE A 124 4.10 -5.71 -1.43
C ILE A 124 4.70 -5.13 -0.14
N TYR A 125 4.63 -5.83 0.99
CA TYR A 125 5.23 -5.33 2.24
C TYR A 125 6.74 -5.18 2.14
N ARG A 126 7.41 -6.12 1.49
CA ARG A 126 8.86 -6.05 1.28
C ARG A 126 9.26 -4.82 0.45
N LYS A 127 8.51 -4.54 -0.62
CA LYS A 127 8.85 -3.54 -1.65
C LYS A 127 8.22 -2.18 -1.41
N GLN A 128 7.24 -2.11 -0.52
CA GLN A 128 6.61 -0.88 -0.07
C GLN A 128 6.68 -0.78 1.46
N PRO A 129 7.87 -0.56 2.05
CA PRO A 129 8.06 -0.49 3.50
C PRO A 129 7.22 0.58 4.20
N TRP A 130 6.61 1.52 3.47
CA TRP A 130 5.68 2.53 3.99
C TRP A 130 4.20 2.12 3.87
N ARG A 131 3.90 0.81 3.80
CA ARG A 131 2.56 0.22 3.83
C ARG A 131 2.23 -0.33 5.23
N ARG A 132 1.11 0.11 5.78
CA ARG A 132 0.46 -0.42 6.99
C ARG A 132 -0.44 -1.62 6.72
N PHE A 133 -1.02 -1.67 5.52
CA PHE A 133 -1.86 -2.76 5.05
C PHE A 133 -1.88 -2.77 3.52
N ALA A 134 -2.20 -3.90 2.92
CA ALA A 134 -2.25 -4.07 1.47
C ALA A 134 -3.66 -4.45 1.01
N TRP A 135 -4.02 -4.02 -0.20
CA TRP A 135 -5.25 -4.42 -0.86
C TRP A 135 -4.96 -5.56 -1.83
N GLY A 136 -5.92 -6.47 -1.95
CA GLY A 136 -5.93 -7.46 -3.01
C GLY A 136 -7.36 -7.82 -3.42
N MET A 137 -7.49 -8.52 -4.53
CA MET A 137 -8.78 -8.94 -5.06
C MET A 137 -8.66 -10.34 -5.66
N THR A 138 -9.66 -11.19 -5.42
CA THR A 138 -9.82 -12.42 -6.17
C THR A 138 -10.97 -12.29 -7.15
N VAL A 139 -10.81 -12.83 -8.35
CA VAL A 139 -11.86 -12.91 -9.37
C VAL A 139 -11.98 -14.38 -9.80
N CYS A 140 -13.00 -15.06 -9.31
CA CYS A 140 -13.27 -16.47 -9.61
C CYS A 140 -14.49 -16.57 -10.52
N GLY A 141 -14.28 -16.61 -11.83
CA GLY A 141 -15.35 -16.48 -12.82
C GLY A 141 -16.06 -15.13 -12.71
N SER A 142 -17.33 -15.10 -12.26
CA SER A 142 -18.07 -13.86 -12.03
C SER A 142 -18.02 -13.34 -10.59
N LYS A 143 -17.47 -14.14 -9.67
CA LYS A 143 -17.46 -13.82 -8.23
C LYS A 143 -16.19 -13.07 -7.88
N VAL A 144 -16.35 -11.90 -7.26
CA VAL A 144 -15.25 -11.05 -6.82
C VAL A 144 -15.26 -10.96 -5.30
N HIS A 145 -14.09 -11.09 -4.68
CA HIS A 145 -13.86 -10.72 -3.28
C HIS A 145 -12.73 -9.71 -3.22
N VAL A 146 -12.86 -8.75 -2.31
CA VAL A 146 -11.84 -7.74 -2.05
C VAL A 146 -11.29 -7.98 -0.65
N TYR A 147 -9.97 -7.91 -0.53
CA TYR A 147 -9.26 -8.20 0.71
C TYR A 147 -8.45 -7.00 1.17
N ILE A 148 -8.43 -6.80 2.49
CA ILE A 148 -7.44 -5.98 3.16
C ILE A 148 -6.57 -6.92 3.98
N PHE A 149 -5.31 -7.03 3.60
CA PHE A 149 -4.31 -7.74 4.37
C PHE A 149 -3.80 -6.78 5.43
N GLY A 150 -4.10 -7.04 6.69
CA GLY A 150 -3.49 -6.38 7.83
C GLY A 150 -2.22 -7.12 8.27
N HIS A 151 -1.66 -6.67 9.38
CA HIS A 151 -0.48 -7.28 10.00
C HIS A 151 -0.84 -8.48 10.91
N ASP A 152 -2.09 -8.54 11.39
CA ASP A 152 -2.62 -9.56 12.30
C ASP A 152 -3.65 -10.48 11.62
N ARG A 153 -4.44 -9.94 10.69
CA ARG A 153 -5.54 -10.66 10.03
C ARG A 153 -5.81 -10.17 8.62
N ILE A 154 -6.55 -10.97 7.87
CA ILE A 154 -7.08 -10.62 6.55
C ILE A 154 -8.57 -10.31 6.70
N PHE A 155 -8.99 -9.15 6.21
CA PHE A 155 -10.40 -8.80 6.11
C PHE A 155 -10.89 -9.11 4.71
N GLU A 156 -12.03 -9.80 4.62
CA GLU A 156 -12.67 -10.18 3.37
C GLU A 156 -13.99 -9.39 3.21
N SER A 157 -14.23 -8.88 2.01
CA SER A 157 -15.53 -8.31 1.65
C SER A 157 -16.59 -9.40 1.46
N PRO A 158 -17.89 -9.08 1.56
CA PRO A 158 -18.92 -9.92 0.97
C PRO A 158 -18.62 -10.21 -0.51
N MET A 159 -19.05 -11.37 -0.98
CA MET A 159 -18.95 -11.77 -2.39
C MET A 159 -19.73 -10.78 -3.28
N ILE A 160 -19.11 -10.36 -4.38
CA ILE A 160 -19.71 -9.50 -5.41
C ILE A 160 -19.91 -10.36 -6.67
N ASP A 161 -21.16 -10.66 -7.05
CA ASP A 161 -21.44 -11.36 -8.30
C ASP A 161 -21.64 -10.38 -9.45
N LEU A 162 -20.68 -10.35 -10.38
CA LEU A 162 -20.72 -9.47 -11.55
C LEU A 162 -21.88 -9.79 -12.51
N ARG A 163 -22.63 -10.88 -12.32
CA ARG A 163 -23.88 -11.14 -13.05
C ARG A 163 -25.05 -10.33 -12.50
N ALA A 164 -25.03 -9.94 -11.23
CA ALA A 164 -26.06 -9.12 -10.61
C ALA A 164 -25.79 -7.62 -10.81
N GLY A 165 -26.83 -6.85 -11.17
CA GLY A 165 -26.72 -5.42 -11.45
C GLY A 165 -26.29 -4.59 -10.24
N ASP A 166 -26.83 -4.91 -9.07
CA ASP A 166 -26.51 -4.21 -7.82
C ASP A 166 -25.06 -4.46 -7.41
N ASP A 167 -24.58 -5.69 -7.53
CA ASP A 167 -23.20 -6.06 -7.20
C ASP A 167 -22.18 -5.43 -8.17
N ARG A 168 -22.48 -5.42 -9.47
CA ARG A 168 -21.67 -4.63 -10.42
C ARG A 168 -21.59 -3.16 -10.02
N SER A 169 -22.70 -2.58 -9.55
CA SER A 169 -22.75 -1.19 -9.11
C SER A 169 -21.90 -0.97 -7.85
N LYS A 170 -21.86 -1.93 -6.91
CA LYS A 170 -20.97 -1.89 -5.74
C LYS A 170 -19.49 -1.87 -6.16
N LEU A 171 -19.08 -2.72 -7.10
CA LEU A 171 -17.70 -2.72 -7.60
C LEU A 171 -17.36 -1.39 -8.28
N ILE A 172 -18.23 -0.88 -9.15
CA ILE A 172 -18.01 0.41 -9.82
C ILE A 172 -17.86 1.53 -8.80
N ARG A 173 -18.72 1.59 -7.77
CA ARG A 173 -18.62 2.58 -6.69
C ARG A 173 -17.32 2.46 -5.90
N LEU A 174 -16.86 1.24 -5.61
CA LEU A 174 -15.59 1.00 -4.95
C LEU A 174 -14.41 1.55 -5.78
N LEU A 175 -14.34 1.17 -7.06
CA LEU A 175 -13.29 1.62 -7.98
C LEU A 175 -13.30 3.15 -8.17
N ALA A 176 -14.49 3.75 -8.29
CA ALA A 176 -14.63 5.20 -8.35
C ALA A 176 -14.15 5.86 -7.05
N SER A 177 -14.54 5.32 -5.88
CA SER A 177 -14.11 5.86 -4.57
C SER A 177 -12.58 5.80 -4.43
N TRP A 178 -11.95 4.71 -4.86
CA TRP A 178 -10.50 4.55 -4.90
C TRP A 178 -9.79 5.63 -5.74
N ALA A 179 -10.42 6.18 -6.77
CA ALA A 179 -9.86 7.28 -7.54
C ALA A 179 -9.79 8.60 -6.77
N PHE A 180 -10.67 8.82 -5.79
CA PHE A 180 -10.76 10.07 -5.02
C PHE A 180 -10.14 9.97 -3.61
N CYS A 181 -10.00 8.77 -3.06
CA CYS A 181 -9.49 8.57 -1.71
C CYS A 181 -7.99 8.90 -1.58
N PRO A 182 -7.53 9.42 -0.42
CA PRO A 182 -6.11 9.63 -0.16
C PRO A 182 -5.34 8.31 -0.14
N ARG A 183 -4.01 8.37 -0.34
CA ARG A 183 -3.14 7.17 -0.32
C ARG A 183 -3.25 6.38 0.99
N SER A 184 -3.55 7.02 2.11
CA SER A 184 -3.76 6.31 3.38
C SER A 184 -4.90 5.30 3.38
N VAL A 185 -5.91 5.47 2.52
CA VAL A 185 -6.98 4.46 2.32
C VAL A 185 -6.44 3.20 1.64
N PHE A 186 -5.35 3.32 0.88
CA PHE A 186 -4.60 2.19 0.35
C PHE A 186 -3.57 1.64 1.33
N GLY A 187 -3.58 2.10 2.58
CA GLY A 187 -2.67 1.62 3.61
C GLY A 187 -1.28 2.23 3.55
N TYR A 188 -1.05 3.30 2.77
CA TYR A 188 0.19 4.05 2.87
C TYR A 188 0.25 4.83 4.18
N ASP A 189 1.40 4.80 4.84
CA ASP A 189 1.66 5.63 6.01
C ASP A 189 1.61 7.12 5.64
N LYS A 190 1.03 7.94 6.51
CA LYS A 190 0.99 9.40 6.34
C LYS A 190 2.26 10.08 6.87
N THR A 191 2.98 9.42 7.78
CA THR A 191 4.21 9.94 8.37
C THR A 191 5.44 9.60 7.55
N ILE A 192 5.32 8.72 6.54
CA ILE A 192 6.44 8.28 5.69
C ILE A 192 6.12 8.61 4.23
N SER A 193 7.06 9.24 3.53
CA SER A 193 6.95 9.51 2.09
C SER A 193 8.23 9.13 1.35
N HIS A 194 8.11 8.66 0.11
CA HIS A 194 9.27 8.45 -0.78
C HIS A 194 9.46 9.69 -1.67
N ILE A 195 10.69 10.20 -1.70
CA ILE A 195 11.09 11.35 -2.51
C ILE A 195 11.85 10.81 -3.73
N GLY A 196 11.14 10.61 -4.85
CA GLY A 196 11.73 9.99 -6.05
C GLY A 196 12.94 10.73 -6.63
N ALA A 197 13.01 12.07 -6.51
CA ALA A 197 14.16 12.84 -7.00
C ALA A 197 15.46 12.51 -6.24
N LEU A 198 15.34 12.22 -4.94
CA LEU A 198 16.46 11.86 -4.07
C LEU A 198 16.62 10.34 -3.93
N ASP A 199 15.58 9.59 -4.31
CA ASP A 199 15.45 8.16 -4.06
C ASP A 199 15.65 7.82 -2.57
N CYS A 200 14.89 8.50 -1.71
CA CYS A 200 14.98 8.32 -0.27
C CYS A 200 13.60 8.38 0.39
N PHE A 201 13.51 7.91 1.63
CA PHE A 201 12.36 8.09 2.50
C PHE A 201 12.52 9.35 3.34
N THR A 202 11.41 10.03 3.58
CA THR A 202 11.32 11.10 4.55
C THR A 202 10.26 10.78 5.59
N PHE A 203 10.49 11.21 6.82
CA PHE A 203 9.61 11.01 7.95
C PHE A 203 9.15 12.34 8.53
N PHE A 204 7.87 12.41 8.86
CA PHE A 204 7.22 13.53 9.53
C PHE A 204 6.41 12.97 10.70
N ALA A 205 6.66 13.46 11.91
CA ALA A 205 5.84 13.13 13.07
C ALA A 205 5.55 14.41 13.85
N ASP A 206 4.37 14.46 14.46
CA ASP A 206 3.99 15.59 15.31
C ASP A 206 4.98 15.70 16.49
N GLY A 207 5.51 16.89 16.71
CA GLY A 207 6.51 17.16 17.75
C GLY A 207 7.97 16.99 17.33
N LEU A 208 8.25 16.66 16.06
CA LEU A 208 9.60 16.75 15.51
C LEU A 208 9.86 18.13 14.89
N ASP A 209 10.89 18.82 15.36
CA ASP A 209 11.42 20.04 14.73
C ASP A 209 12.37 19.73 13.54
N GLU A 210 12.58 18.44 13.23
CA GLU A 210 13.51 17.95 12.23
C GLU A 210 12.79 17.12 11.16
N LEU A 211 13.28 17.21 9.92
CA LEU A 211 12.97 16.29 8.84
C LEU A 211 14.00 15.16 8.83
N ILE A 212 13.52 13.92 8.86
CA ILE A 212 14.38 12.75 8.83
C ILE A 212 14.42 12.22 7.40
N TYR A 213 15.62 11.92 6.89
CA TYR A 213 15.82 11.35 5.56
C TYR A 213 16.57 10.03 5.64
N ALA A 214 16.10 8.99 4.95
CA ALA A 214 16.73 7.69 4.89
C ALA A 214 16.91 7.23 3.42
N PRO A 215 18.14 6.94 2.95
CA PRO A 215 18.35 6.47 1.57
C PRO A 215 17.74 5.09 1.30
N GLY A 216 17.42 4.33 2.34
CA GLY A 216 16.83 3.01 2.19
C GLY A 216 16.57 2.31 3.52
N THR A 217 16.08 1.08 3.43
CA THR A 217 15.83 0.22 4.59
C THR A 217 17.04 -0.65 4.90
N ILE A 218 17.37 -0.79 6.18
CA ILE A 218 18.32 -1.79 6.71
C ILE A 218 17.63 -3.16 6.77
N ARG A 219 16.39 -3.17 7.26
CA ARG A 219 15.53 -4.33 7.41
C ARG A 219 14.13 -3.95 6.98
N THR A 220 13.48 -4.80 6.20
CA THR A 220 12.08 -4.66 5.82
C THR A 220 11.28 -5.85 6.33
N SER A 221 9.96 -5.70 6.39
CA SER A 221 9.07 -6.83 6.61
C SER A 221 9.01 -7.68 5.35
N ASP A 222 9.30 -8.97 5.49
CA ASP A 222 9.19 -9.97 4.45
C ASP A 222 8.18 -11.06 4.83
N ASN A 223 7.22 -10.74 5.71
CA ASN A 223 6.20 -11.66 6.21
C ASN A 223 4.81 -11.08 5.99
N LEU A 224 3.84 -11.97 5.73
CA LEU A 224 2.44 -11.56 5.58
C LEU A 224 1.86 -11.07 6.91
N PHE A 225 2.21 -11.71 8.03
CA PHE A 225 1.75 -11.38 9.37
C PHE A 225 2.93 -11.06 10.30
N GLY A 226 2.64 -10.35 11.38
CA GLY A 226 3.59 -10.01 12.44
C GLY A 226 3.66 -8.50 12.69
N ARG A 227 4.79 -8.03 13.23
CA ARG A 227 4.96 -6.60 13.60
C ARG A 227 5.24 -5.66 12.43
N HIS A 228 5.43 -6.23 11.24
CA HIS A 228 5.85 -5.53 10.02
C HIS A 228 6.94 -4.48 10.25
N THR A 229 7.93 -4.81 11.09
CA THR A 229 8.98 -3.86 11.48
C THR A 229 9.90 -3.54 10.32
N VAL A 230 10.11 -2.25 10.09
CA VAL A 230 11.06 -1.71 9.12
C VAL A 230 12.08 -0.83 9.85
N CYS A 231 13.35 -1.02 9.54
CA CYS A 231 14.44 -0.24 10.13
C CYS A 231 15.17 0.56 9.05
N TYR A 232 15.58 1.77 9.38
CA TYR A 232 16.26 2.71 8.49
C TYR A 232 17.53 3.24 9.15
N HIS A 233 18.55 3.52 8.33
CA HIS A 233 19.69 4.34 8.73
C HIS A 233 19.48 5.69 8.07
N ALA A 234 19.46 6.76 8.86
CA ALA A 234 18.90 8.03 8.43
C ALA A 234 19.73 9.21 8.95
N ARG A 235 19.38 10.39 8.45
CA ARG A 235 19.93 11.68 8.83
C ARG A 235 18.81 12.60 9.28
N ALA A 236 18.97 13.25 10.43
CA ALA A 236 18.08 14.31 10.89
C ALA A 236 18.55 15.65 10.37
N VAL A 237 17.62 16.47 9.89
CA VAL A 237 17.88 17.81 9.40
C VAL A 237 16.89 18.78 10.04
N PRO A 238 17.34 19.86 10.69
CA PRO A 238 16.43 20.86 11.24
C PRO A 238 15.47 21.40 10.18
N SER A 239 14.18 21.50 10.50
CA SER A 239 13.15 21.91 9.53
C SER A 239 13.35 23.34 9.00
N ASN A 240 14.11 24.17 9.73
CA ASN A 240 14.48 25.52 9.35
C ASN A 240 15.79 25.62 8.55
N ALA A 241 16.48 24.51 8.31
CA ALA A 241 17.70 24.48 7.51
C ALA A 241 17.33 24.57 6.02
N VAL A 242 17.29 25.80 5.49
CA VAL A 242 16.88 26.16 4.11
C VAL A 242 17.87 25.69 3.02
N HIS A 243 18.84 24.83 3.34
CA HIS A 243 19.71 24.29 2.30
C HIS A 243 18.97 23.20 1.50
N GLU A 244 19.08 23.26 0.17
CA GLU A 244 18.60 22.19 -0.71
C GLU A 244 19.28 20.88 -0.31
N PHE A 245 18.54 20.01 0.38
CA PHE A 245 19.01 18.68 0.75
C PHE A 245 19.28 17.87 -0.53
N THR A 246 20.49 17.33 -0.65
CA THR A 246 20.96 16.67 -1.88
C THR A 246 21.27 15.19 -1.65
N LYS A 247 21.47 14.45 -2.74
CA LYS A 247 21.91 13.04 -2.64
C LYS A 247 23.26 12.87 -1.92
N SER A 248 24.16 13.86 -1.96
CA SER A 248 25.44 13.77 -1.23
C SER A 248 25.25 13.76 0.28
N ASP A 249 24.20 14.40 0.79
CA ASP A 249 23.87 14.41 2.22
C ASP A 249 23.40 13.04 2.74
N LEU A 250 23.01 12.14 1.81
CA LEU A 250 22.63 10.76 2.10
C LEU A 250 23.83 9.78 2.11
N HIS A 251 25.06 10.26 1.98
CA HIS A 251 26.23 9.40 2.07
C HIS A 251 26.30 8.72 3.46
N PRO A 252 26.66 7.43 3.57
CA PRO A 252 26.63 6.69 4.83
C PRO A 252 27.34 7.35 6.02
N LYS A 253 28.42 8.10 5.77
CA LYS A 253 29.18 8.87 6.78
C LYS A 253 28.39 10.02 7.44
N HIS A 254 27.26 10.42 6.84
CA HIS A 254 26.42 11.52 7.29
C HIS A 254 25.12 11.05 7.96
N LEU A 255 24.88 9.73 7.97
CA LEU A 255 23.75 9.14 8.64
C LEU A 255 24.10 9.01 10.14
N ASP A 256 23.23 9.52 10.99
CA ASP A 256 23.47 9.73 12.42
C ASP A 256 22.36 9.16 13.32
N LEU A 257 21.32 8.56 12.73
CA LEU A 257 20.21 8.00 13.48
C LEU A 257 19.67 6.71 12.88
N PHE A 258 19.10 5.87 13.74
CA PHE A 258 18.33 4.69 13.35
C PHE A 258 16.86 4.91 13.61
N VAL A 259 16.03 4.78 12.57
CA VAL A 259 14.57 4.80 12.70
C VAL A 259 14.09 3.36 12.74
N LYS A 260 13.30 3.03 13.76
CA LYS A 260 12.51 1.80 13.82
C LYS A 260 11.05 2.17 13.63
N ASP A 261 10.48 1.76 12.51
CA ASP A 261 9.04 1.80 12.26
C ASP A 261 8.47 0.42 12.59
N ALA A 262 7.55 0.36 13.54
CA ALA A 262 6.93 -0.88 13.97
C ALA A 262 5.49 -0.63 14.39
N TRP A 263 4.61 -1.53 13.96
CA TRP A 263 3.20 -1.49 14.35
C TRP A 263 3.00 -2.36 15.58
N ALA A 264 2.71 -1.72 16.72
CA ALA A 264 2.34 -2.41 17.93
C ALA A 264 0.86 -2.81 17.87
N PHE A 265 0.59 -4.11 17.98
CA PHE A 265 -0.76 -4.58 18.32
C PHE A 265 -0.97 -4.25 19.80
N SER A 266 -1.67 -3.15 20.11
CA SER A 266 -2.24 -2.97 21.44
C SER A 266 -3.73 -3.33 21.36
N GLU A 267 -4.07 -4.56 21.70
CA GLU A 267 -5.37 -4.74 22.37
C GLU A 267 -5.29 -3.87 23.62
N ARG A 268 -6.19 -2.90 23.75
CA ARG A 268 -6.38 -2.19 25.03
C ARG A 268 -6.99 -3.19 26.01
N SER A 269 -6.20 -4.16 26.48
CA SER A 269 -6.55 -4.99 27.63
C SER A 269 -6.25 -4.17 28.87
N SER A 270 -7.30 -3.68 29.51
CA SER A 270 -7.28 -2.81 30.68
C SER A 270 -6.90 -3.54 31.98
N GLY A 271 -5.91 -4.45 31.97
CA GLY A 271 -5.69 -5.26 33.17
C GLY A 271 -4.41 -6.08 33.30
N ASP A 272 -3.54 -6.16 32.29
CA ASP A 272 -2.27 -6.85 32.47
C ASP A 272 -1.17 -6.09 31.75
N GLY A 273 -0.02 -5.92 32.42
CA GLY A 273 1.07 -5.04 32.00
C GLY A 273 1.41 -5.23 30.53
N SER A 274 0.90 -4.35 29.68
CA SER A 274 1.09 -4.48 28.24
C SER A 274 2.58 -4.33 27.96
N ASN A 275 3.15 -5.29 27.25
CA ASN A 275 4.46 -5.17 26.59
C ASN A 275 4.40 -4.11 25.47
N ASP A 276 3.94 -2.91 25.82
CA ASP A 276 3.90 -1.75 24.97
C ASP A 276 5.30 -1.15 24.94
N GLU A 277 5.97 -1.37 23.81
CA GLU A 277 7.33 -0.88 23.57
C GLU A 277 7.42 0.63 23.79
N ILE A 278 6.36 1.38 23.46
CA ILE A 278 6.31 2.83 23.65
C ILE A 278 6.29 3.18 25.14
N SER A 279 5.43 2.56 25.94
CA SER A 279 5.40 2.76 27.39
C SER A 279 6.72 2.39 28.06
N PHE A 280 7.37 1.31 27.63
CA PHE A 280 8.68 0.93 28.14
C PHE A 280 9.78 1.95 27.79
N LEU A 281 9.79 2.46 26.54
CA LEU A 281 10.71 3.51 26.13
C LEU A 281 10.46 4.83 26.84
N LYS A 282 9.19 5.19 27.10
CA LYS A 282 8.84 6.36 27.94
C LYS A 282 9.42 6.22 29.35
N MET A 283 9.26 5.04 29.97
CA MET A 283 9.82 4.76 31.30
C MET A 283 11.36 4.87 31.32
N ILE A 284 12.04 4.34 30.30
CA ILE A 284 13.50 4.47 30.17
C ILE A 284 13.90 5.95 30.05
N ASN A 285 13.26 6.69 29.16
CA ASN A 285 13.53 8.12 28.95
C ASN A 285 13.32 8.94 30.24
N GLU A 286 12.24 8.68 30.97
CA GLU A 286 11.96 9.36 32.25
C GLU A 286 13.00 9.01 33.31
N LYS A 287 13.37 7.73 33.43
CA LYS A 287 14.30 7.25 34.45
C LYS A 287 15.72 7.79 34.28
N PHE A 288 16.16 7.98 33.04
CA PHE A 288 17.51 8.44 32.71
C PHE A 288 17.52 9.89 32.19
N ALA A 289 16.47 10.65 32.44
CA ALA A 289 16.40 12.06 32.07
C ALA A 289 17.49 12.86 32.80
N GLY A 290 18.40 13.48 32.03
CA GLY A 290 19.51 14.28 32.56
C GLY A 290 20.73 13.48 33.03
N ASP A 291 20.75 12.16 32.82
CA ASP A 291 21.93 11.32 33.09
C ASP A 291 22.88 11.33 31.88
N GLU A 292 23.91 12.17 31.94
CA GLU A 292 24.92 12.33 30.87
C GLU A 292 25.69 11.04 30.59
N ASP A 293 25.91 10.20 31.61
CA ASP A 293 26.62 8.92 31.44
C ASP A 293 25.78 7.93 30.62
N MET A 294 24.45 8.07 30.64
CA MET A 294 23.53 7.20 29.91
C MET A 294 23.15 7.75 28.53
N ALA A 295 23.52 9.00 28.21
CA ALA A 295 23.26 9.61 26.91
C ALA A 295 23.86 8.76 25.77
N GLY A 296 23.01 8.38 24.80
CA GLY A 296 23.41 7.56 23.64
C GLY A 296 23.63 6.07 23.93
N LYS A 297 23.42 5.59 25.17
CA LYS A 297 23.54 4.15 25.51
C LYS A 297 22.22 3.39 25.42
N TYR A 298 21.09 4.09 25.38
CA TYR A 298 19.76 3.51 25.27
C TYR A 298 18.96 4.13 24.12
N PRO A 299 17.97 3.41 23.55
CA PRO A 299 17.10 3.97 22.52
C PRO A 299 16.26 5.11 23.09
N LEU A 300 16.29 6.27 22.44
CA LEU A 300 15.49 7.43 22.81
C LEU A 300 14.20 7.46 21.99
N LEU A 301 13.05 7.48 22.65
CA LEU A 301 11.79 7.82 21.99
C LEU A 301 11.77 9.31 21.66
N ARG A 302 11.98 9.68 20.38
CA ARG A 302 11.88 11.06 19.90
C ARG A 302 10.47 11.47 19.47
N ALA A 303 9.71 10.52 18.91
CA ALA A 303 8.32 10.69 18.52
C ALA A 303 7.64 9.31 18.45
N GLY A 304 6.34 9.26 18.74
CA GLY A 304 5.55 8.02 18.73
C GLY A 304 4.29 8.13 19.59
N TYR A 305 3.22 7.46 19.17
CA TYR A 305 1.93 7.42 19.85
C TYR A 305 1.79 6.15 20.68
#